data_AF-A0A9X9AWP8-F1
#
_entry.id   AF-A0A9X9AWP8-F1
#
_cell.length_a   1.000
_cell.length_b   1.000
_cell.length_c   1.000
_cell.angle_alpha   90.00
_cell.angle_beta   90.00
_cell.angle_gamma   90.00
#
_symmetry.space_group_name_H-M   'P 1'
#
loop_
_entity.id
_entity.type
_entity.pdbx_description
1 polymer ?
#
loop_
_entity_poly.entity_id
_entity_poly.type
_entity_poly.pdbx_seq_one_letter_code
_entity_poly.pdbx_strand_id
1 'polypeptide(L)'
;MTFEVGVMHPNSPHLFADLAELLTVINYTGRNSLHKNDLDSVRKFGITSVEEIDEECNSEEEINGDAERNDRFEEQLEDVWTQLEYRESALGKIYPFIISGDEIIIKENLNQQQRIYVFLLCCSRLRSFKSIKGAAQRWAKSFARVCKVAMISLLPAHGTVRIFDANSDDRQNYYGTNLRTALQTLGKDLGVCSLNTREINRAPTSGDAGFDLIATVEFPDGQTSNYGILGQCGAQETGWPSKTLEANVLKLTTYFQIAFQHPSTMFTPVFYREANGEWVSTHATAGVLLLDRLRIIYLLDKANQWEAITTSDWFREFEEELYTLNPEP
;
A
#
# COMPACT_ATOMS: atom_id res chain seq x y z
N MET A 1 -20.01 -7.47 -12.38
CA MET A 1 -19.25 -6.21 -12.19
C MET A 1 -17.94 -6.39 -12.93
N THR A 2 -17.51 -5.43 -13.74
CA THR A 2 -16.35 -5.59 -14.62
C THR A 2 -15.08 -5.06 -13.94
N PHE A 3 -13.97 -5.77 -14.13
CA PHE A 3 -12.66 -5.28 -13.73
C PHE A 3 -12.16 -4.24 -14.74
N GLU A 4 -11.67 -3.11 -14.26
CA GLU A 4 -11.11 -2.07 -15.12
C GLU A 4 -9.58 -2.16 -15.10
N VAL A 5 -8.95 -2.60 -16.19
CA VAL A 5 -7.48 -2.60 -16.32
C VAL A 5 -6.91 -1.21 -16.00
N GLY A 6 -7.60 -0.17 -16.50
CA GLY A 6 -7.22 1.23 -16.28
C GLY A 6 -5.90 1.57 -16.96
N VAL A 7 -5.26 2.64 -16.46
CA VAL A 7 -3.96 3.09 -16.95
C VAL A 7 -2.88 2.03 -16.65
N MET A 8 -1.99 1.74 -17.57
CA MET A 8 -0.86 0.83 -17.41
C MET A 8 0.45 1.60 -17.27
N HIS A 9 1.46 0.92 -16.71
CA HIS A 9 2.80 1.45 -16.51
C HIS A 9 3.87 0.48 -17.05
N PRO A 10 3.98 0.31 -18.39
CA PRO A 10 4.91 -0.66 -18.98
C PRO A 10 6.38 -0.45 -18.62
N ASN A 11 6.84 0.79 -18.42
CA ASN A 11 8.20 1.12 -17.99
C ASN A 11 8.39 0.99 -16.46
N SER A 12 7.35 0.59 -15.73
CA SER A 12 7.41 0.32 -14.28
C SER A 12 7.14 -1.16 -14.00
N PRO A 13 8.15 -2.05 -14.13
CA PRO A 13 7.96 -3.50 -14.01
C PRO A 13 7.28 -3.93 -12.71
N HIS A 14 7.59 -3.26 -11.60
CA HIS A 14 6.96 -3.49 -10.30
C HIS A 14 5.46 -3.17 -10.26
N LEU A 15 4.97 -2.19 -11.03
CA LEU A 15 3.54 -1.90 -11.12
C LEU A 15 2.86 -2.81 -12.15
N PHE A 16 3.55 -3.10 -13.25
CA PHE A 16 2.99 -3.96 -14.29
C PHE A 16 2.90 -5.43 -13.83
N ALA A 17 3.83 -5.89 -13.00
CA ALA A 17 3.72 -7.16 -12.28
C ALA A 17 2.50 -7.23 -11.34
N ASP A 18 2.12 -6.13 -10.67
CA ASP A 18 0.88 -6.09 -9.88
C ASP A 18 -0.35 -6.30 -10.78
N LEU A 19 -0.35 -5.72 -11.99
CA LEU A 19 -1.43 -5.95 -12.95
C LEU A 19 -1.47 -7.42 -13.40
N ALA A 20 -0.34 -8.02 -13.76
CA ALA A 20 -0.27 -9.42 -14.18
C ALA A 20 -0.80 -10.38 -13.08
N GLU A 21 -0.38 -10.16 -11.83
CA GLU A 21 -0.90 -10.89 -10.68
C GLU A 21 -2.41 -10.70 -10.50
N LEU A 22 -2.92 -9.46 -10.64
CA LEU A 22 -4.35 -9.16 -10.51
C LEU A 22 -5.19 -9.83 -11.60
N LEU A 23 -4.75 -9.75 -12.87
CA LEU A 23 -5.41 -10.41 -14.00
C LEU A 23 -5.50 -11.93 -13.78
N THR A 24 -4.48 -12.51 -13.13
CA THR A 24 -4.48 -13.92 -12.74
C THR A 24 -5.48 -14.20 -11.61
N VAL A 25 -5.54 -13.34 -10.58
CA VAL A 25 -6.50 -13.46 -9.45
C VAL A 25 -7.94 -13.41 -9.92
N ILE A 26 -8.27 -12.44 -10.78
CA ILE A 26 -9.64 -12.25 -11.27
C ILE A 26 -10.00 -13.18 -12.43
N ASN A 27 -9.10 -14.10 -12.79
CA ASN A 27 -9.32 -15.06 -13.87
C ASN A 27 -9.67 -14.36 -15.20
N TYR A 28 -8.94 -13.29 -15.55
CA TYR A 28 -9.27 -12.40 -16.67
C TYR A 28 -9.41 -13.14 -18.00
N THR A 29 -8.56 -14.13 -18.26
CA THR A 29 -8.57 -14.93 -19.50
C THR A 29 -9.50 -16.14 -19.44
N GLY A 30 -10.24 -16.35 -18.34
CA GLY A 30 -11.02 -17.55 -18.07
C GLY A 30 -10.18 -18.77 -17.64
N ARG A 31 -8.86 -18.61 -17.49
CA ARG A 31 -7.94 -19.59 -16.89
C ARG A 31 -7.35 -19.09 -15.56
N ASN A 32 -7.03 -20.02 -14.65
CA ASN A 32 -6.28 -19.75 -13.42
C ASN A 32 -4.79 -19.43 -13.66
N SER A 33 -4.43 -19.10 -14.91
CA SER A 33 -3.10 -18.67 -15.32
C SER A 33 -3.19 -17.53 -16.32
N LEU A 34 -2.11 -16.75 -16.40
CA LEU A 34 -1.91 -15.72 -17.41
C LEU A 34 -0.59 -16.01 -18.13
N HIS A 35 -0.66 -16.16 -19.44
CA HIS A 35 0.53 -16.31 -20.28
C HIS A 35 1.06 -14.92 -20.66
N LYS A 36 2.37 -14.81 -20.92
CA LYS A 36 3.04 -13.59 -21.40
C LYS A 36 2.35 -12.91 -22.58
N ASN A 37 1.98 -13.69 -23.61
CA ASN A 37 1.17 -13.24 -24.74
C ASN A 37 -0.20 -12.65 -24.35
N ASP A 38 -0.82 -13.14 -23.27
CA ASP A 38 -2.08 -12.56 -22.77
C ASP A 38 -1.83 -11.16 -22.21
N LEU A 39 -0.74 -10.97 -21.45
CA LEU A 39 -0.34 -9.66 -20.92
C LEU A 39 0.04 -8.69 -22.04
N ASP A 40 0.76 -9.17 -23.07
CA ASP A 40 1.07 -8.39 -24.27
C ASP A 40 -0.21 -7.93 -24.99
N SER A 41 -1.21 -8.81 -25.07
CA SER A 41 -2.52 -8.48 -25.65
C SER A 41 -3.22 -7.38 -24.85
N VAL A 42 -3.26 -7.50 -23.52
CA VAL A 42 -3.83 -6.47 -22.63
C VAL A 42 -3.11 -5.14 -22.82
N ARG A 43 -1.78 -5.15 -22.96
CA ARG A 43 -0.99 -3.95 -23.20
C ARG A 43 -1.34 -3.25 -24.52
N LYS A 44 -1.52 -4.00 -25.60
CA LYS A 44 -1.84 -3.45 -26.93
C LYS A 44 -3.20 -2.75 -26.98
N PHE A 45 -4.15 -3.17 -26.15
CA PHE A 45 -5.50 -2.59 -26.12
C PHE A 45 -5.75 -1.65 -24.94
N GLY A 46 -4.86 -1.65 -23.94
CA GLY A 46 -5.01 -0.84 -22.74
C GLY A 46 -4.52 0.61 -22.93
N ILE A 47 -4.85 1.45 -21.95
CA ILE A 47 -4.45 2.85 -21.91
C ILE A 47 -3.15 2.96 -21.13
N THR A 48 -2.15 3.66 -21.66
CA THR A 48 -0.86 3.91 -21.00
C THR A 48 -0.86 5.29 -20.31
N SER A 49 -0.04 5.51 -19.28
CA SER A 49 -0.02 6.79 -18.54
C SER A 49 0.61 7.92 -19.37
N VAL A 50 0.33 9.18 -19.01
CA VAL A 50 0.92 10.33 -19.71
C VAL A 50 2.44 10.35 -19.53
N GLU A 51 2.93 10.03 -18.34
CA GLU A 51 4.36 9.94 -18.07
C GLU A 51 5.03 8.86 -18.92
N GLU A 52 4.38 7.72 -19.06
CA GLU A 52 4.83 6.62 -19.91
C GLU A 52 4.80 7.00 -21.40
N ILE A 53 3.78 7.75 -21.84
CA ILE A 53 3.71 8.30 -23.21
C ILE A 53 4.83 9.31 -23.44
N ASP A 54 5.13 10.19 -22.48
CA ASP A 54 6.21 11.17 -22.60
C ASP A 54 7.58 10.49 -22.64
N GLU A 55 7.79 9.45 -21.82
CA GLU A 55 8.98 8.58 -21.88
C GLU A 55 9.07 7.85 -23.22
N GLU A 56 7.97 7.30 -23.72
CA GLU A 56 7.89 6.66 -25.03
C GLU A 56 8.19 7.68 -26.15
N CYS A 57 7.57 8.86 -26.17
CA CYS A 57 7.82 9.89 -27.19
C CYS A 57 9.27 10.37 -27.20
N ASN A 58 9.89 10.61 -26.03
CA ASN A 58 11.29 11.01 -25.97
C ASN A 58 12.23 9.93 -26.53
N SER A 59 11.90 8.66 -26.31
CA SER A 59 12.68 7.54 -26.87
C SER A 59 12.34 7.23 -28.34
N GLU A 60 11.12 7.50 -28.81
CA GLU A 60 10.71 7.33 -30.20
C GLU A 60 11.41 8.34 -31.13
N GLU A 61 11.85 9.50 -30.62
CA GLU A 61 12.75 10.40 -31.37
C GLU A 61 14.12 9.77 -31.68
N GLU A 62 14.55 8.74 -30.91
CA GLU A 62 15.78 7.97 -31.15
C GLU A 62 15.56 6.67 -31.93
N ILE A 63 14.35 6.09 -31.88
CA ILE A 63 13.99 4.79 -32.48
C ILE A 63 13.45 4.98 -33.91
N ASN A 64 14.14 4.46 -34.92
CA ASN A 64 13.83 4.73 -36.34
C ASN A 64 13.15 3.56 -37.09
N GLY A 65 12.66 2.51 -36.41
CA GLY A 65 11.97 1.40 -37.09
C GLY A 65 11.10 0.49 -36.22
N ASP A 66 10.17 -0.21 -36.88
CA ASP A 66 9.20 -1.15 -36.26
C ASP A 66 9.88 -2.32 -35.50
N ALA A 67 11.09 -2.70 -35.88
CA ALA A 67 11.84 -3.78 -35.23
C ALA A 67 12.34 -3.38 -33.83
N GLU A 68 12.96 -2.21 -33.72
CA GLU A 68 13.45 -1.67 -32.43
C GLU A 68 12.31 -1.44 -31.44
N ARG A 69 11.12 -1.08 -31.94
CA ARG A 69 9.90 -0.94 -31.13
C ARG A 69 9.44 -2.29 -30.56
N ASN A 70 9.47 -3.35 -31.37
CA ASN A 70 9.12 -4.69 -30.91
C ASN A 70 10.13 -5.23 -29.89
N ASP A 71 11.43 -5.03 -30.12
CA ASP A 71 12.49 -5.47 -29.20
C ASP A 71 12.30 -4.84 -27.80
N ARG A 72 11.98 -3.54 -27.74
CA ARG A 72 11.70 -2.87 -26.47
C ARG A 72 10.45 -3.43 -25.76
N PHE A 73 9.43 -3.81 -26.53
CA PHE A 73 8.21 -4.38 -25.95
C PHE A 73 8.48 -5.75 -25.34
N GLU A 74 9.31 -6.56 -26.00
CA GLU A 74 9.77 -7.82 -25.44
C GLU A 74 10.58 -7.58 -24.16
N GLU A 75 11.48 -6.60 -24.14
CA GLU A 75 12.26 -6.22 -22.96
C GLU A 75 11.36 -5.81 -21.76
N GLN A 76 10.37 -4.94 -21.98
CA GLN A 76 9.42 -4.55 -20.92
C GLN A 76 8.67 -5.76 -20.33
N LEU A 77 8.30 -6.74 -21.17
CA LEU A 77 7.64 -7.95 -20.71
C LEU A 77 8.62 -8.89 -19.98
N GLU A 78 9.88 -8.99 -20.43
CA GLU A 78 10.92 -9.73 -19.70
C GLU A 78 11.19 -9.13 -18.32
N ASP A 79 11.20 -7.80 -18.20
CA ASP A 79 11.37 -7.11 -16.92
C ASP A 79 10.23 -7.44 -15.93
N VAL A 80 8.99 -7.53 -16.43
CA VAL A 80 7.84 -7.97 -15.63
C VAL A 80 8.03 -9.41 -15.15
N TRP A 81 8.48 -10.32 -16.01
CA TRP A 81 8.71 -11.72 -15.63
C TRP A 81 9.83 -11.84 -14.60
N THR A 82 10.94 -11.15 -14.83
CA THR A 82 12.06 -11.06 -13.87
C THR A 82 11.57 -10.55 -12.52
N GLN A 83 10.66 -9.58 -12.52
CA GLN A 83 10.05 -9.05 -11.30
C GLN A 83 9.13 -10.06 -10.60
N LEU A 84 8.35 -10.84 -11.35
CA LEU A 84 7.49 -11.90 -10.81
C LEU A 84 8.31 -13.04 -10.20
N GLU A 85 9.39 -13.46 -10.86
CA GLU A 85 10.34 -14.45 -10.35
C GLU A 85 11.02 -13.97 -9.07
N TYR A 86 11.43 -12.71 -9.02
CA TYR A 86 11.98 -12.10 -7.81
C TYR A 86 10.98 -12.15 -6.65
N ARG A 87 9.70 -11.83 -6.89
CA ARG A 87 8.65 -11.90 -5.86
C ARG A 87 8.43 -13.31 -5.35
N GLU A 88 8.38 -14.30 -6.24
CA GLU A 88 8.27 -15.71 -5.87
C GLU A 88 9.42 -16.13 -4.96
N SER A 89 10.64 -15.77 -5.32
CA SER A 89 11.84 -16.04 -4.53
C SER A 89 11.82 -15.33 -3.17
N ALA A 90 11.49 -14.05 -3.13
CA ALA A 90 11.53 -13.22 -1.92
C ALA A 90 10.44 -13.56 -0.90
N LEU A 91 9.25 -13.97 -1.36
CA LEU A 91 8.10 -14.27 -0.50
C LEU A 91 7.89 -15.77 -0.25
N GLY A 92 8.47 -16.64 -1.09
CA GLY A 92 8.42 -18.09 -0.97
C GLY A 92 6.99 -18.60 -0.79
N LYS A 93 6.73 -19.28 0.34
CA LYS A 93 5.43 -19.91 0.63
C LYS A 93 4.27 -18.91 0.76
N ILE A 94 4.56 -17.64 1.06
CA ILE A 94 3.55 -16.59 1.21
C ILE A 94 3.05 -16.11 -0.16
N TYR A 95 3.87 -16.23 -1.21
CA TYR A 95 3.49 -15.83 -2.56
C TYR A 95 2.37 -16.75 -3.09
N PRO A 96 1.21 -16.22 -3.52
CA PRO A 96 0.07 -17.03 -3.95
C PRO A 96 0.20 -17.56 -5.37
N PHE A 97 1.25 -17.21 -6.09
CA PHE A 97 1.46 -17.63 -7.48
C PHE A 97 2.63 -18.61 -7.63
N ILE A 98 2.66 -19.26 -8.79
CA ILE A 98 3.75 -20.08 -9.30
C ILE A 98 4.18 -19.43 -10.62
N ILE A 99 5.48 -19.17 -10.79
CA ILE A 99 6.03 -18.68 -12.06
C ILE A 99 6.67 -19.87 -12.78
N SER A 100 6.21 -20.15 -14.01
CA SER A 100 6.64 -21.32 -14.77
C SER A 100 6.84 -20.96 -16.24
N GLY A 101 8.07 -20.58 -16.60
CA GLY A 101 8.37 -20.05 -17.93
C GLY A 101 7.52 -18.81 -18.20
N ASP A 102 6.83 -18.78 -19.34
CA ASP A 102 6.01 -17.64 -19.75
C ASP A 102 4.61 -17.60 -19.12
N GLU A 103 4.34 -18.37 -18.06
CA GLU A 103 3.06 -18.37 -17.35
C GLU A 103 3.20 -18.02 -15.86
N ILE A 104 2.27 -17.20 -15.38
CA ILE A 104 1.96 -17.03 -13.95
C ILE A 104 0.67 -17.78 -13.62
N ILE A 105 0.69 -18.60 -12.57
CA ILE A 105 -0.43 -19.48 -12.18
C ILE A 105 -0.81 -19.19 -10.73
N ILE A 106 -2.09 -18.98 -10.43
CA ILE A 106 -2.55 -18.85 -9.04
C ILE A 106 -2.71 -20.23 -8.39
N LYS A 107 -2.23 -20.36 -7.15
CA LYS A 107 -2.35 -21.59 -6.36
C LYS A 107 -3.81 -21.86 -5.97
N GLU A 108 -4.20 -23.12 -5.94
CA GLU A 108 -5.48 -23.54 -5.38
C GLU A 108 -5.46 -23.46 -3.84
N ASN A 109 -6.64 -23.22 -3.23
CA ASN A 109 -6.83 -23.25 -1.78
C ASN A 109 -5.85 -22.36 -0.99
N LEU A 110 -5.86 -21.06 -1.27
CA LEU A 110 -4.97 -20.09 -0.63
C LEU A 110 -5.07 -20.13 0.90
N ASN A 111 -3.91 -20.22 1.57
CA ASN A 111 -3.82 -20.11 3.02
C ASN A 111 -4.03 -18.66 3.50
N GLN A 112 -4.07 -18.41 4.82
CA GLN A 112 -4.33 -17.06 5.34
C GLN A 112 -3.31 -16.01 4.87
N GLN A 113 -2.02 -16.38 4.78
CA GLN A 113 -0.95 -15.46 4.36
C GLN A 113 -1.12 -15.07 2.90
N GLN A 114 -1.42 -16.05 2.04
CA GLN A 114 -1.68 -15.88 0.62
C GLN A 114 -2.95 -15.07 0.35
N ARG A 115 -4.03 -15.29 1.12
CA ARG A 115 -5.25 -14.47 1.05
C ARG A 115 -4.97 -13.01 1.39
N ILE A 116 -4.16 -12.74 2.41
CA ILE A 116 -3.76 -11.38 2.76
C ILE A 116 -2.83 -10.78 1.71
N TYR A 117 -1.96 -11.56 1.07
CA TYR A 117 -1.21 -11.10 -0.09
C TYR A 117 -2.16 -10.58 -1.18
N VAL A 118 -3.18 -11.37 -1.54
CA VAL A 118 -4.18 -10.97 -2.54
C VAL A 118 -4.90 -9.69 -2.13
N PHE A 119 -5.28 -9.55 -0.86
CA PHE A 119 -5.85 -8.30 -0.35
C PHE A 119 -4.92 -7.08 -0.55
N LEU A 120 -3.63 -7.22 -0.21
CA LEU A 120 -2.65 -6.16 -0.42
C LEU A 120 -2.48 -5.85 -1.90
N LEU A 121 -2.44 -6.87 -2.76
CA LEU A 121 -2.39 -6.69 -4.21
C LEU A 121 -3.61 -5.92 -4.73
N CYS A 122 -4.82 -6.24 -4.28
CA CYS A 122 -6.02 -5.46 -4.62
C CYS A 122 -5.91 -3.99 -4.14
N CYS A 123 -5.34 -3.77 -2.95
CA CYS A 123 -5.11 -2.43 -2.41
C CYS A 123 -4.05 -1.62 -3.17
N SER A 124 -3.10 -2.25 -3.86
CA SER A 124 -2.14 -1.52 -4.70
C SER A 124 -2.79 -0.94 -5.94
N ARG A 125 -3.91 -1.51 -6.40
CA ARG A 125 -4.62 -1.07 -7.61
C ARG A 125 -6.11 -0.84 -7.40
N LEU A 126 -6.49 -0.13 -6.32
CA LEU A 126 -7.91 0.17 -6.00
C LEU A 126 -8.71 0.78 -7.16
N ARG A 127 -8.04 1.50 -8.08
CA ARG A 127 -8.66 2.08 -9.27
C ARG A 127 -9.31 1.06 -10.20
N SER A 128 -8.84 -0.19 -10.19
CA SER A 128 -9.38 -1.27 -11.03
C SER A 128 -10.71 -1.83 -10.54
N PHE A 129 -11.16 -1.41 -9.35
CA PHE A 129 -12.35 -1.91 -8.67
C PHE A 129 -13.45 -0.86 -8.55
N LYS A 130 -13.40 0.20 -9.38
CA LYS A 130 -14.40 1.29 -9.37
C LYS A 130 -15.83 0.82 -9.67
N SER A 131 -15.98 -0.28 -10.42
CA SER A 131 -17.27 -0.90 -10.71
C SER A 131 -17.97 -1.44 -9.45
N ILE A 132 -17.21 -1.76 -8.39
CA ILE A 132 -17.75 -2.10 -7.08
C ILE A 132 -17.93 -0.81 -6.28
N LYS A 133 -19.19 -0.39 -6.14
CA LYS A 133 -19.53 0.90 -5.52
C LYS A 133 -18.95 1.02 -4.11
N GLY A 134 -18.01 1.96 -3.95
CA GLY A 134 -17.38 2.28 -2.67
C GLY A 134 -16.30 1.30 -2.20
N ALA A 135 -15.93 0.29 -3.01
CA ALA A 135 -14.91 -0.68 -2.63
C ALA A 135 -13.56 -0.01 -2.36
N ALA A 136 -13.13 0.91 -3.22
CA ALA A 136 -11.87 1.63 -3.03
C ALA A 136 -11.76 2.27 -1.63
N GLN A 137 -12.81 2.97 -1.17
CA GLN A 137 -12.82 3.58 0.16
C GLN A 137 -12.85 2.54 1.28
N ARG A 138 -13.67 1.49 1.14
CA ARG A 138 -13.76 0.41 2.14
C ARG A 138 -12.42 -0.34 2.26
N TRP A 139 -11.81 -0.71 1.15
CA TRP A 139 -10.57 -1.48 1.10
C TRP A 139 -9.38 -0.64 1.56
N ALA A 140 -9.34 0.68 1.27
CA ALA A 140 -8.36 1.58 1.86
C ALA A 140 -8.49 1.67 3.40
N LYS A 141 -9.72 1.72 3.93
CA LYS A 141 -9.96 1.67 5.39
C LYS A 141 -9.51 0.33 5.98
N SER A 142 -9.77 -0.78 5.29
CA SER A 142 -9.30 -2.11 5.65
C SER A 142 -7.77 -2.23 5.59
N PHE A 143 -7.12 -1.57 4.64
CA PHE A 143 -5.66 -1.53 4.53
C PHE A 143 -5.05 -0.85 5.77
N ALA A 144 -5.61 0.27 6.24
CA ALA A 144 -5.17 0.90 7.49
C ALA A 144 -5.28 -0.05 8.71
N ARG A 145 -6.27 -0.94 8.74
CA ARG A 145 -6.39 -1.98 9.78
C ARG A 145 -5.24 -3.00 9.69
N VAL A 146 -4.88 -3.44 8.49
CA VAL A 146 -3.71 -4.31 8.28
C VAL A 146 -2.41 -3.59 8.68
N CYS A 147 -2.25 -2.33 8.30
CA CYS A 147 -1.09 -1.53 8.67
C CYS A 147 -0.97 -1.33 10.18
N LYS A 148 -2.09 -1.13 10.90
CA LYS A 148 -2.11 -1.11 12.38
C LYS A 148 -1.53 -2.40 12.96
N VAL A 149 -1.94 -3.56 12.44
CA VAL A 149 -1.41 -4.87 12.88
C VAL A 149 0.06 -5.02 12.51
N ALA A 150 0.51 -4.57 11.33
CA ALA A 150 1.92 -4.61 10.98
C ALA A 150 2.77 -3.68 11.88
N MET A 151 2.25 -2.49 12.20
CA MET A 151 2.96 -1.49 13.01
C MET A 151 3.17 -1.94 14.47
N ILE A 152 2.30 -2.78 15.02
CA ILE A 152 2.47 -3.31 16.39
C ILE A 152 3.78 -4.09 16.53
N SER A 153 4.23 -4.76 15.47
CA SER A 153 5.46 -5.55 15.44
C SER A 153 6.73 -4.70 15.47
N LEU A 154 6.62 -3.38 15.31
CA LEU A 154 7.74 -2.44 15.47
C LEU A 154 7.91 -1.97 16.93
N LEU A 155 6.98 -2.34 17.81
CA LEU A 155 6.94 -1.86 19.19
C LEU A 155 7.33 -2.94 20.19
N PRO A 156 7.75 -2.55 21.41
CA PRO A 156 7.80 -3.48 22.52
C PRO A 156 6.38 -3.98 22.87
N ALA A 157 6.30 -5.08 23.63
CA ALA A 157 5.04 -5.75 23.97
C ALA A 157 3.99 -4.87 24.70
N HIS A 158 4.40 -3.75 25.30
CA HIS A 158 3.53 -2.80 25.99
C HIS A 158 3.23 -1.54 25.15
N GLY A 159 3.72 -1.48 23.91
CA GLY A 159 3.37 -0.42 22.98
C GLY A 159 1.94 -0.57 22.47
N THR A 160 1.35 0.53 22.03
CA THR A 160 -0.01 0.55 21.45
C THR A 160 0.01 1.19 20.08
N VAL A 161 -0.89 0.76 19.20
CA VAL A 161 -1.13 1.38 17.90
C VAL A 161 -2.61 1.69 17.77
N ARG A 162 -2.94 2.91 17.36
CA ARG A 162 -4.31 3.36 17.12
C ARG A 162 -4.43 3.99 15.73
N ILE A 163 -5.52 3.71 15.04
CA ILE A 163 -5.89 4.43 13.82
C ILE A 163 -6.36 5.84 14.20
N PHE A 164 -5.76 6.85 13.60
CA PHE A 164 -6.02 8.26 13.85
C PHE A 164 -6.93 8.91 12.79
N ASP A 165 -7.15 8.22 11.66
CA ASP A 165 -8.11 8.62 10.63
C ASP A 165 -9.49 8.95 11.24
N ALA A 166 -10.09 10.03 10.76
CA ALA A 166 -11.31 10.65 11.29
C ALA A 166 -12.49 9.68 11.41
N ASN A 167 -12.58 8.68 10.53
CA ASN A 167 -13.72 7.76 10.43
C ASN A 167 -13.43 6.37 11.04
N SER A 168 -12.33 6.24 11.78
CA SER A 168 -11.96 5.00 12.46
C SER A 168 -12.58 4.88 13.86
N ASP A 169 -12.80 3.64 14.31
CA ASP A 169 -13.36 3.37 15.63
C ASP A 169 -12.38 3.80 16.74
N ASP A 170 -11.08 3.59 16.53
CA ASP A 170 -10.01 4.06 17.44
C ASP A 170 -10.07 5.58 17.62
N ARG A 171 -10.22 6.33 16.52
CA ARG A 171 -10.36 7.78 16.54
C ARG A 171 -11.57 8.21 17.35
N GLN A 172 -12.75 7.65 17.08
CA GLN A 172 -13.97 8.03 17.79
C GLN A 172 -13.93 7.68 19.28
N ASN A 173 -13.44 6.48 19.62
CA ASN A 173 -13.48 5.95 20.97
C ASN A 173 -12.42 6.58 21.90
N TYR A 174 -11.24 6.91 21.37
CA TYR A 174 -10.11 7.37 22.19
C TYR A 174 -9.81 8.87 22.03
N TYR A 175 -9.69 9.35 20.79
CA TYR A 175 -9.27 10.73 20.50
C TYR A 175 -10.46 11.70 20.34
N GLY A 176 -11.65 11.18 20.05
CA GLY A 176 -12.87 11.92 19.72
C GLY A 176 -12.99 12.30 18.24
N THR A 177 -14.20 12.75 17.85
CA THR A 177 -14.51 13.11 16.46
C THR A 177 -13.98 14.49 16.06
N ASN A 178 -13.69 15.37 17.02
CA ASN A 178 -13.15 16.70 16.76
C ASN A 178 -11.63 16.67 16.70
N LEU A 179 -11.05 17.10 15.56
CA LEU A 179 -9.60 17.11 15.37
C LEU A 179 -8.84 17.91 16.44
N ARG A 180 -9.42 18.98 16.97
CA ARG A 180 -8.76 19.79 18.01
C ARG A 180 -8.61 19.01 19.31
N THR A 181 -9.66 18.27 19.71
CA THR A 181 -9.64 17.37 20.86
C THR A 181 -8.67 16.21 20.64
N ALA A 182 -8.65 15.67 19.42
CA ALA A 182 -7.75 14.60 19.07
C ALA A 182 -6.28 15.02 19.10
N LEU A 183 -5.95 16.22 18.61
CA LEU A 183 -4.60 16.78 18.71
C LEU A 183 -4.17 16.99 20.16
N GLN A 184 -5.08 17.42 21.04
CA GLN A 184 -4.76 17.53 22.47
C GLN A 184 -4.48 16.17 23.10
N THR A 185 -5.25 15.15 22.73
CA THR A 185 -5.06 13.78 23.22
C THR A 185 -3.77 13.17 22.67
N LEU A 186 -3.49 13.34 21.38
CA LEU A 186 -2.22 12.95 20.76
C LEU A 186 -1.01 13.61 21.42
N GLY A 187 -1.11 14.89 21.78
CA GLY A 187 -0.05 15.58 22.51
C GLY A 187 0.23 14.96 23.88
N LYS A 188 -0.78 14.41 24.56
CA LYS A 188 -0.59 13.66 25.81
C LYS A 188 0.07 12.32 25.55
N ASP A 189 -0.40 11.57 24.55
CA ASP A 189 0.16 10.26 24.21
C ASP A 189 1.65 10.35 23.86
N LEU A 190 2.05 11.39 23.11
CA LEU A 190 3.44 11.66 22.74
C LEU A 190 4.25 12.33 23.87
N GLY A 191 3.62 12.75 24.97
CA GLY A 191 4.29 13.45 26.06
C GLY A 191 4.95 14.75 25.59
N VAL A 192 4.28 15.58 24.80
CA VAL A 192 4.88 16.79 24.24
C VAL A 192 5.21 17.83 25.32
N CYS A 193 6.26 18.62 25.13
CA CYS A 193 6.71 19.64 26.09
C CYS A 193 5.66 20.74 26.31
N SER A 194 4.99 21.15 25.23
CA SER A 194 3.90 22.13 25.29
C SER A 194 2.98 22.03 24.07
N LEU A 195 1.73 22.46 24.25
CA LEU A 195 0.74 22.57 23.19
C LEU A 195 0.69 24.01 22.65
N ASN A 196 0.74 24.16 21.33
CA ASN A 196 0.42 25.42 20.66
C ASN A 196 -1.10 25.55 20.52
N THR A 197 -1.77 25.87 21.64
CA THR A 197 -3.24 25.95 21.71
C THR A 197 -3.83 26.92 20.68
N ARG A 198 -3.09 27.99 20.31
CA ARG A 198 -3.53 28.94 19.30
C ARG A 198 -3.71 28.28 17.93
N GLU A 199 -2.73 27.51 17.48
CA GLU A 199 -2.81 26.83 16.18
C GLU A 199 -3.75 25.62 16.22
N ILE A 200 -3.81 24.89 17.34
CA ILE A 200 -4.81 23.82 17.53
C ILE A 200 -6.24 24.40 17.40
N ASN A 201 -6.51 25.57 17.98
CA ASN A 201 -7.83 26.21 17.87
C ASN A 201 -8.15 26.72 16.46
N ARG A 202 -7.13 26.97 15.63
CA ARG A 202 -7.27 27.35 14.21
C ARG A 202 -7.41 26.15 13.27
N ALA A 203 -7.04 24.95 13.72
CA ALA A 203 -7.21 23.74 12.95
C ALA A 203 -8.70 23.51 12.60
N PRO A 204 -8.98 22.84 11.46
CA PRO A 204 -10.33 22.39 11.15
C PRO A 204 -10.84 21.45 12.25
N THR A 205 -12.16 21.30 12.35
CA THR A 205 -12.77 20.39 13.32
C THR A 205 -12.81 18.94 12.84
N SER A 206 -12.57 18.70 11.54
CA SER A 206 -12.52 17.39 10.90
C SER A 206 -11.13 17.13 10.29
N GLY A 207 -10.85 15.86 9.95
CA GLY A 207 -9.58 15.41 9.38
C GLY A 207 -8.65 14.75 10.41
N ASP A 208 -7.43 14.47 9.96
CA ASP A 208 -6.43 13.62 10.63
C ASP A 208 -5.05 14.31 10.78
N ALA A 209 -4.91 15.55 10.31
CA ALA A 209 -3.66 16.29 10.26
C ALA A 209 -2.50 15.61 9.48
N GLY A 210 -2.82 14.67 8.58
CA GLY A 210 -1.86 13.96 7.73
C GLY A 210 -1.28 12.68 8.33
N PHE A 211 -1.92 12.11 9.35
CA PHE A 211 -1.51 10.85 10.00
C PHE A 211 -2.67 9.86 10.08
N ASP A 212 -2.48 8.67 9.54
CA ASP A 212 -3.44 7.57 9.62
C ASP A 212 -3.27 6.71 10.87
N LEU A 213 -2.04 6.55 11.37
CA LEU A 213 -1.70 5.67 12.49
C LEU A 213 -0.81 6.38 13.50
N ILE A 214 -1.06 6.13 14.78
CA ILE A 214 -0.21 6.59 15.88
C ILE A 214 0.19 5.37 16.71
N ALA A 215 1.48 5.13 16.80
CA ALA A 215 2.07 4.17 17.72
C ALA A 215 2.68 4.90 18.90
N THR A 216 2.43 4.44 20.12
CA THR A 216 2.99 5.04 21.35
C THR A 216 3.54 3.96 22.29
N VAL A 217 4.58 4.34 23.02
CA VAL A 217 5.10 3.65 24.19
C VAL A 217 5.03 4.64 25.34
N GLU A 218 4.04 4.44 26.20
CA GLU A 218 3.74 5.36 27.31
C GLU A 218 4.56 5.01 28.54
N PHE A 219 5.06 6.05 29.21
CA PHE A 219 5.69 5.93 30.52
C PHE A 219 4.74 6.42 31.62
N PRO A 220 4.61 5.68 32.75
CA PRO A 220 3.67 6.02 33.81
C PRO A 220 4.17 7.15 34.72
N ASP A 221 5.35 7.70 34.47
CA ASP A 221 5.99 8.73 35.30
C ASP A 221 5.43 10.14 35.08
N GLY A 222 4.60 10.31 34.04
CA GLY A 222 3.97 11.59 33.68
C GLY A 222 4.95 12.63 33.13
N GLN A 223 6.15 12.20 32.72
CA GLN A 223 7.13 13.09 32.10
C GLN A 223 6.87 13.29 30.62
N THR A 224 7.53 14.30 30.06
CA THR A 224 7.53 14.52 28.61
C THR A 224 8.41 13.48 27.91
N SER A 225 8.26 13.37 26.59
CA SER A 225 9.09 12.56 25.69
C SER A 225 8.72 11.07 25.63
N ASN A 226 7.43 10.74 25.55
CA ASN A 226 7.03 9.37 25.24
C ASN A 226 7.51 8.98 23.84
N TYR A 227 7.90 7.72 23.65
CA TYR A 227 8.26 7.25 22.32
C TYR A 227 7.00 7.06 21.47
N GLY A 228 7.07 7.50 20.23
CA GLY A 228 5.97 7.33 19.30
C GLY A 228 6.45 7.29 17.85
N ILE A 229 5.68 6.62 17.01
CA ILE A 229 5.90 6.50 15.57
C ILE A 229 4.66 7.01 14.86
N LEU A 230 4.84 7.87 13.87
CA LEU A 230 3.78 8.51 13.09
C LEU A 230 3.60 7.76 11.78
N GLY A 231 2.44 7.16 11.55
CA GLY A 231 2.18 6.34 10.37
C GLY A 231 1.22 6.97 9.38
N GLN A 232 1.51 6.78 8.10
CA GLN A 232 0.63 7.12 6.99
C GLN A 232 0.42 5.93 6.07
N CYS A 233 -0.80 5.77 5.55
CA CYS A 233 -1.21 4.67 4.71
C CYS A 233 -1.58 5.17 3.30
N GLY A 234 -0.84 4.72 2.30
CA GLY A 234 -1.09 5.02 0.89
C GLY A 234 -1.60 3.80 0.15
N ALA A 235 -2.91 3.49 0.23
CA ALA A 235 -3.54 2.45 -0.58
C ALA A 235 -3.74 2.91 -2.04
N GLN A 236 -2.65 3.14 -2.76
CA GLN A 236 -2.67 3.62 -4.14
C GLN A 236 -1.39 3.21 -4.88
N GLU A 237 -1.53 3.03 -6.19
CA GLU A 237 -0.47 2.58 -7.09
C GLU A 237 0.62 3.64 -7.27
N THR A 238 0.21 4.85 -7.67
CA THR A 238 1.06 6.00 -7.95
C THR A 238 0.55 7.19 -7.12
N GLY A 239 1.44 7.89 -6.42
CA GLY A 239 1.10 9.04 -5.56
C GLY A 239 1.22 8.79 -4.07
N TRP A 240 1.47 7.55 -3.61
CA TRP A 240 1.86 7.35 -2.21
C TRP A 240 3.20 8.04 -1.85
N PRO A 241 4.17 8.27 -2.76
CA PRO A 241 5.39 8.99 -2.42
C PRO A 241 5.14 10.43 -1.95
N SER A 242 4.16 11.15 -2.51
CA SER A 242 3.85 12.52 -2.04
C SER A 242 3.31 12.55 -0.61
N LYS A 243 2.70 11.45 -0.15
CA LYS A 243 2.23 11.28 1.23
C LYS A 243 3.35 11.12 2.26
N THR A 244 4.58 10.82 1.84
CA THR A 244 5.73 10.74 2.77
C THR A 244 6.00 12.08 3.45
N LEU A 245 5.90 13.19 2.69
CA LEU A 245 5.99 14.55 3.21
C LEU A 245 4.76 14.92 4.05
N GLU A 246 3.62 14.29 3.78
CA GLU A 246 2.42 14.51 4.59
C GLU A 246 2.57 13.99 6.01
N ALA A 247 3.21 12.81 6.14
CA ALA A 247 3.48 12.13 7.40
C ALA A 247 4.68 12.70 8.17
N ASN A 248 5.21 13.85 7.76
CA ASN A 248 6.45 14.38 8.33
C ASN A 248 6.20 15.00 9.71
N VAL A 249 7.06 14.66 10.68
CA VAL A 249 7.04 15.19 12.05
C VAL A 249 7.07 16.72 12.11
N LEU A 250 7.62 17.40 11.10
CA LEU A 250 7.62 18.86 11.01
C LEU A 250 6.19 19.44 11.02
N LYS A 251 5.19 18.73 10.48
CA LYS A 251 3.80 19.18 10.56
C LYS A 251 3.31 19.26 12.00
N LEU A 252 3.71 18.32 12.86
CA LEU A 252 3.37 18.33 14.29
C LEU A 252 3.96 19.53 15.02
N THR A 253 5.09 20.08 14.57
CA THR A 253 5.71 21.25 15.23
C THR A 253 4.84 22.51 15.16
N THR A 254 3.86 22.55 14.24
CA THR A 254 2.82 23.58 14.20
C THR A 254 1.95 23.54 15.47
N TYR A 255 1.66 22.32 15.95
CA TYR A 255 0.74 22.08 17.06
C TYR A 255 1.45 21.84 18.39
N PHE A 256 2.67 21.31 18.37
CA PHE A 256 3.37 20.80 19.55
C PHE A 256 4.82 21.27 19.61
N GLN A 257 5.31 21.54 20.82
CA GLN A 257 6.73 21.56 21.09
C GLN A 257 7.15 20.16 21.52
N ILE A 258 7.95 19.47 20.71
CA ILE A 258 8.44 18.11 20.97
C ILE A 258 9.85 18.13 21.55
N ALA A 259 10.18 17.15 22.41
CA ALA A 259 11.52 17.01 22.97
C ALA A 259 12.53 16.37 22.00
N PHE A 260 12.04 15.50 21.12
CA PHE A 260 12.82 14.83 20.07
C PHE A 260 11.93 14.53 18.87
N GLN A 261 12.54 14.22 17.72
CA GLN A 261 11.82 13.89 16.50
C GLN A 261 11.30 12.46 16.54
N HIS A 262 9.99 12.30 16.40
CA HIS A 262 9.36 11.00 16.20
C HIS A 262 9.64 10.48 14.79
N PRO A 263 10.04 9.20 14.63
CA PRO A 263 10.14 8.60 13.30
C PRO A 263 8.77 8.50 12.63
N SER A 264 8.78 8.56 11.31
CA SER A 264 7.60 8.39 10.47
C SER A 264 7.67 7.09 9.68
N THR A 265 6.55 6.40 9.52
CA THR A 265 6.39 5.22 8.68
C THR A 265 5.44 5.50 7.54
N MET A 266 5.77 5.05 6.34
CA MET A 266 4.87 5.08 5.19
C MET A 266 4.54 3.66 4.77
N PHE A 267 3.25 3.31 4.81
CA PHE A 267 2.76 2.01 4.38
C PHE A 267 2.22 2.11 2.95
N THR A 268 2.70 1.24 2.06
CA THR A 268 2.15 1.08 0.71
C THR A 268 1.90 -0.40 0.42
N PRO A 269 0.74 -0.77 -0.15
CA PRO A 269 0.47 -2.14 -0.58
C PRO A 269 1.21 -2.52 -1.87
N VAL A 270 1.87 -1.56 -2.54
CA VAL A 270 2.73 -1.80 -3.70
C VAL A 270 3.97 -2.59 -3.28
N PHE A 271 4.38 -3.57 -4.08
CA PHE A 271 5.69 -4.21 -3.94
C PHE A 271 6.75 -3.31 -4.60
N TYR A 272 7.16 -2.27 -3.87
CA TYR A 272 7.95 -1.17 -4.42
C TYR A 272 9.44 -1.51 -4.46
N ARG A 273 9.83 -2.46 -5.30
CA ARG A 273 11.23 -2.91 -5.45
C ARG A 273 11.56 -3.20 -6.89
N GLU A 274 12.82 -3.04 -7.25
CA GLU A 274 13.39 -3.64 -8.46
C GLU A 274 13.58 -5.15 -8.28
N ALA A 275 13.83 -5.86 -9.38
CA ALA A 275 14.01 -7.32 -9.35
C ALA A 275 15.30 -7.77 -8.64
N ASN A 276 16.23 -6.84 -8.41
CA ASN A 276 17.41 -7.06 -7.57
C ASN A 276 17.14 -6.84 -6.07
N GLY A 277 15.92 -6.41 -5.71
CA GLY A 277 15.47 -6.15 -4.35
C GLY A 277 15.73 -4.76 -3.79
N GLU A 278 16.40 -3.88 -4.55
CA GLU A 278 16.55 -2.47 -4.24
C GLU A 278 15.23 -1.71 -4.35
N TRP A 279 15.18 -0.49 -3.81
CA TRP A 279 14.04 0.39 -4.01
C TRP A 279 14.01 0.89 -5.44
N VAL A 280 12.82 0.94 -6.05
CA VAL A 280 12.61 1.54 -7.38
C VAL A 280 13.14 2.99 -7.42
N SER A 281 12.89 3.74 -6.36
CA SER A 281 13.53 5.03 -6.14
C SER A 281 13.78 5.27 -4.67
N THR A 282 15.03 5.55 -4.30
CA THR A 282 15.39 5.96 -2.94
C THR A 282 14.80 7.33 -2.57
N HIS A 283 14.59 8.22 -3.56
CA HIS A 283 13.98 9.53 -3.35
C HIS A 283 12.56 9.41 -2.79
N ALA A 284 11.75 8.47 -3.31
CA ALA A 284 10.40 8.20 -2.82
C ALA A 284 10.36 7.67 -1.38
N THR A 285 11.49 7.26 -0.81
CA THR A 285 11.62 6.74 0.56
C THR A 285 12.11 7.79 1.57
N ALA A 286 12.44 9.00 1.11
CA ALA A 286 13.12 9.99 1.92
C ALA A 286 12.31 10.39 3.17
N GLY A 287 12.97 10.39 4.32
CA GLY A 287 12.40 10.87 5.59
C GLY A 287 11.40 9.94 6.27
N VAL A 288 11.19 8.72 5.74
CA VAL A 288 10.27 7.73 6.32
C VAL A 288 10.90 6.34 6.37
N LEU A 289 10.44 5.52 7.31
CA LEU A 289 10.56 4.07 7.20
C LEU A 289 9.49 3.58 6.23
N LEU A 290 9.89 3.33 4.97
CA LEU A 290 8.99 2.74 3.98
C LEU A 290 8.70 1.27 4.31
N LEU A 291 7.42 0.93 4.34
CA LEU A 291 6.89 -0.41 4.54
C LEU A 291 6.08 -0.77 3.28
N ASP A 292 6.77 -1.33 2.30
CA ASP A 292 6.19 -1.91 1.07
C ASP A 292 5.53 -3.26 1.35
N ARG A 293 4.85 -3.85 0.36
CA ARG A 293 4.16 -5.15 0.52
C ARG A 293 5.02 -6.22 1.21
N LEU A 294 6.29 -6.36 0.80
CA LEU A 294 7.22 -7.33 1.39
C LEU A 294 7.43 -7.10 2.90
N ARG A 295 7.69 -5.84 3.28
CA ARG A 295 7.89 -5.48 4.69
C ARG A 295 6.61 -5.58 5.52
N ILE A 296 5.46 -5.22 4.95
CA ILE A 296 4.16 -5.39 5.60
C ILE A 296 3.93 -6.88 5.93
N ILE A 297 4.13 -7.76 4.95
CA ILE A 297 4.00 -9.21 5.13
C ILE A 297 4.95 -9.73 6.20
N TYR A 298 6.22 -9.31 6.17
CA TYR A 298 7.18 -9.67 7.20
C TYR A 298 6.73 -9.25 8.61
N LEU A 299 6.18 -8.04 8.76
CA LEU A 299 5.72 -7.55 10.07
C LEU A 299 4.44 -8.27 10.54
N LEU A 300 3.54 -8.63 9.62
CA LEU A 300 2.37 -9.45 9.94
C LEU A 300 2.77 -10.86 10.40
N ASP A 301 3.85 -11.42 9.85
CA ASP A 301 4.41 -12.69 10.32
C ASP A 301 4.86 -12.59 11.78
N LYS A 302 5.51 -11.48 12.14
CA LYS A 302 5.92 -11.20 13.53
C LYS A 302 4.74 -10.96 14.47
N ALA A 303 3.65 -10.37 13.98
CA ALA A 303 2.44 -10.19 14.76
C ALA A 303 1.70 -11.53 14.99
N ASN A 304 1.87 -12.50 14.10
CA ASN A 304 1.18 -13.79 14.10
C ASN A 304 -0.36 -13.64 14.21
N GLN A 305 -0.93 -12.67 13.49
CA GLN A 305 -2.36 -12.36 13.49
C GLN A 305 -3.06 -12.66 12.16
N TRP A 306 -2.48 -13.54 11.33
CA TRP A 306 -3.02 -13.93 10.03
C TRP A 306 -4.47 -14.43 10.12
N GLU A 307 -4.75 -15.35 11.05
CA GLU A 307 -6.09 -15.90 11.25
C GLU A 307 -7.08 -14.80 11.68
N ALA A 308 -6.73 -14.01 12.70
CA ALA A 308 -7.58 -12.93 13.20
C ALA A 308 -7.99 -11.92 12.12
N ILE A 309 -7.07 -11.57 11.21
CA ILE A 309 -7.37 -10.73 10.05
C ILE A 309 -8.35 -11.45 9.11
N THR A 310 -8.02 -12.66 8.66
CA THR A 310 -8.82 -13.37 7.65
C THR A 310 -10.18 -13.89 8.11
N THR A 311 -10.41 -13.98 9.42
CA THR A 311 -11.71 -14.36 9.99
C THR A 311 -12.60 -13.16 10.34
N SER A 312 -12.08 -11.94 10.23
CA SER A 312 -12.84 -10.72 10.51
C SER A 312 -13.91 -10.46 9.45
N ASP A 313 -15.01 -9.82 9.85
CA ASP A 313 -16.14 -9.56 8.95
C ASP A 313 -15.72 -8.71 7.75
N TRP A 314 -14.91 -7.67 7.95
CA TRP A 314 -14.46 -6.80 6.86
C TRP A 314 -13.59 -7.52 5.83
N PHE A 315 -12.83 -8.54 6.25
CA PHE A 315 -11.99 -9.30 5.34
C PHE A 315 -12.84 -10.27 4.50
N ARG A 316 -13.85 -10.89 5.11
CA ARG A 316 -14.82 -11.72 4.40
C ARG A 316 -15.64 -10.89 3.41
N GLU A 317 -16.09 -9.71 3.81
CA GLU A 317 -16.77 -8.76 2.91
C GLU A 317 -15.88 -8.38 1.71
N PHE A 318 -14.59 -8.12 1.93
CA PHE A 318 -13.63 -7.89 0.84
C PHE A 318 -13.58 -9.07 -0.13
N GLU A 319 -13.46 -10.30 0.37
CA GLU A 319 -13.40 -11.50 -0.47
C GLU A 319 -14.70 -11.72 -1.24
N GLU A 320 -15.85 -11.58 -0.59
CA GLU A 320 -17.16 -11.65 -1.24
C GLU A 320 -17.28 -10.62 -2.37
N GLU A 321 -16.87 -9.37 -2.13
CA GLU A 321 -16.84 -8.33 -3.16
C GLU A 321 -15.90 -8.70 -4.31
N LEU A 322 -14.70 -9.20 -4.03
CA LEU A 322 -13.72 -9.61 -5.05
C LEU A 322 -14.27 -10.75 -5.94
N TYR A 323 -14.90 -11.76 -5.33
CA TYR A 323 -15.45 -12.91 -6.07
C TYR A 323 -16.73 -12.60 -6.86
N THR A 324 -17.30 -11.39 -6.72
CA THR A 324 -18.44 -10.95 -7.55
C THR A 324 -18.02 -10.31 -8.87
N LEU A 325 -16.71 -10.14 -9.10
CA LEU A 325 -16.19 -9.66 -10.37
C LEU A 325 -16.35 -10.74 -11.43
N ASN A 326 -16.93 -10.36 -12.55
CA ASN A 326 -16.91 -11.18 -13.75
C ASN A 326 -15.67 -10.78 -14.55
N PRO A 327 -14.82 -11.72 -14.96
CA PRO A 327 -13.84 -11.46 -16.00
C PRO A 327 -14.61 -11.23 -17.30
N GLU A 328 -14.65 -9.98 -17.78
CA GLU A 328 -14.99 -9.73 -19.18
C GLU A 328 -13.66 -9.63 -19.93
N PRO A 329 -13.39 -10.52 -20.92
CA PRO A 329 -12.15 -10.50 -21.70
C PRO A 329 -12.03 -9.26 -22.59
#